data_AF-A0A957KYP1-F1
#
_entry.id   AF-A0A957KYP1-F1
#
_cell.length_a   1.000
_cell.length_b   1.000
_cell.length_c   1.000
_cell.angle_alpha   90.00
_cell.angle_beta   90.00
_cell.angle_gamma   90.00
#
_symmetry.space_group_name_H-M   'P 1'
#
loop_
_entity.id
_entity.type
_entity.pdbx_description
1 polymer ?
#
loop_
_entity_poly.entity_id
_entity_poly.type
_entity_poly.pdbx_seq_one_letter_code
_entity_poly.pdbx_strand_id
1 'polypeptide(L)'
;MIQNKIELNILRSEWASVRAFQSKIQRHLNASSIGIGSGGSTHELRNISHNLTLLFAFSVLEKALKQMKIEGLISAKRDSLGALMSASRNHISWLDYPLVDQARGDRNLVAHEQQLIERGTCWCYLDAIEAELVAWQVLSGPIPFKH
;
A
#
# COMPACT_ATOMS: atom_id res chain seq x y z
N MET A 1 0.98 -19.64 -3.09
CA MET A 1 0.47 -18.67 -2.09
C MET A 1 -0.96 -18.29 -2.47
N ILE A 2 -1.79 -17.96 -1.46
CA ILE A 2 -3.25 -17.80 -1.46
C ILE A 2 -4.01 -18.73 -2.42
N GLN A 3 -4.57 -19.81 -1.88
CA GLN A 3 -5.34 -20.82 -2.62
C GLN A 3 -6.79 -20.42 -2.82
N ASN A 4 -7.35 -19.59 -1.93
CA ASN A 4 -8.71 -19.13 -2.07
C ASN A 4 -8.84 -18.15 -3.26
N LYS A 5 -9.40 -18.66 -4.36
CA LYS A 5 -9.58 -17.89 -5.60
C LYS A 5 -10.48 -16.66 -5.44
N ILE A 6 -11.46 -16.71 -4.54
CA ILE A 6 -12.38 -15.58 -4.31
C ILE A 6 -11.61 -14.45 -3.65
N GLU A 7 -10.93 -14.75 -2.54
CA GLU A 7 -10.13 -13.76 -1.80
C GLU A 7 -8.98 -13.21 -2.65
N LEU A 8 -8.33 -14.07 -3.45
CA LEU A 8 -7.31 -13.66 -4.39
C LEU A 8 -7.83 -12.63 -5.42
N ASN A 9 -9.03 -12.85 -5.96
CA ASN A 9 -9.64 -11.91 -6.90
C ASN A 9 -10.05 -10.60 -6.23
N ILE A 10 -10.53 -10.66 -4.97
CA ILE A 10 -10.83 -9.46 -4.18
C ILE A 10 -9.55 -8.64 -3.97
N LEU A 11 -8.46 -9.27 -3.49
CA LEU A 11 -7.17 -8.60 -3.28
C LEU A 11 -6.63 -7.95 -4.56
N ARG A 12 -6.73 -8.63 -5.71
CA ARG A 12 -6.35 -8.08 -7.02
C ARG A 12 -7.18 -6.86 -7.41
N SER A 13 -8.50 -6.93 -7.22
CA SER A 13 -9.42 -5.84 -7.50
C SER A 13 -9.16 -4.62 -6.61
N GLU A 14 -8.92 -4.86 -5.32
CA GLU A 14 -8.60 -3.80 -4.36
C GLU A 14 -7.27 -3.13 -4.69
N TRP A 15 -6.23 -3.91 -5.01
CA TRP A 15 -4.94 -3.34 -5.42
C TRP A 15 -5.05 -2.54 -6.72
N ALA A 16 -5.80 -3.04 -7.71
CA ALA A 16 -6.08 -2.30 -8.93
C ALA A 16 -6.79 -0.96 -8.63
N SER A 17 -7.69 -0.94 -7.66
CA SER A 17 -8.37 0.27 -7.19
C SER A 17 -7.41 1.26 -6.53
N VAL A 18 -6.43 0.79 -5.75
CA VAL A 18 -5.35 1.63 -5.17
C VAL A 18 -4.57 2.34 -6.27
N ARG A 19 -4.11 1.61 -7.30
CA ARG A 19 -3.36 2.19 -8.43
C ARG A 19 -4.21 3.11 -9.31
N ALA A 20 -5.47 2.77 -9.52
CA ALA A 20 -6.42 3.63 -10.24
C ALA A 20 -6.68 4.94 -9.48
N PHE A 21 -6.81 4.86 -8.15
CA PHE A 21 -6.96 6.03 -7.28
C PHE A 21 -5.72 6.92 -7.31
N GLN A 22 -4.52 6.34 -7.20
CA GLN A 22 -3.24 7.05 -7.37
C GLN A 22 -3.19 7.80 -8.70
N SER A 23 -3.53 7.13 -9.80
CA SER A 23 -3.52 7.72 -11.15
C SER A 23 -4.59 8.81 -11.32
N LYS A 24 -5.75 8.67 -10.65
CA LYS A 24 -6.80 9.71 -10.67
C LYS A 24 -6.34 10.96 -9.92
N ILE A 25 -5.80 10.80 -8.71
CA ILE A 25 -5.24 11.90 -7.90
C ILE A 25 -4.17 12.64 -8.70
N GLN A 26 -3.20 11.91 -9.28
CA GLN A 26 -2.09 12.52 -10.01
C GLN A 26 -2.59 13.34 -11.22
N ARG A 27 -3.54 12.81 -11.99
CA ARG A 27 -4.16 13.54 -13.11
C ARG A 27 -4.90 14.80 -12.67
N HIS A 28 -5.67 14.73 -11.58
CA HIS A 28 -6.43 15.89 -11.09
C HIS A 28 -5.49 16.98 -10.57
N LEU A 29 -4.45 16.59 -9.83
CA LEU A 29 -3.45 17.53 -9.30
C LEU A 29 -2.60 18.18 -10.40
N ASN A 30 -2.26 17.42 -11.45
CA ASN A 30 -1.57 17.94 -12.62
C ASN A 30 -2.44 18.95 -13.39
N ALA A 31 -3.73 18.64 -13.59
CA ALA A 31 -4.66 19.54 -14.28
C ALA A 31 -4.90 20.85 -13.51
N SER A 32 -4.95 20.80 -12.16
CA SER A 32 -5.12 21.98 -11.31
C SER A 32 -3.89 22.89 -11.24
N SER A 33 -2.70 22.40 -11.62
CA SER A 33 -1.46 23.19 -11.58
C SER A 33 -1.31 24.22 -12.71
N ILE A 34 -2.20 24.17 -13.72
CA ILE A 34 -2.17 25.07 -14.89
C ILE A 34 -2.99 26.36 -14.65
N GLY A 35 -3.76 26.44 -13.56
CA GLY A 35 -4.58 27.62 -13.24
C GLY A 35 -4.41 28.09 -11.81
N ILE A 36 -3.86 29.30 -11.65
CA ILE A 36 -4.04 30.19 -10.48
C ILE A 36 -3.24 29.81 -9.21
N GLY A 37 -2.04 30.40 -9.09
CA GLY A 37 -1.60 31.20 -7.93
C GLY A 37 -1.57 30.63 -6.50
N SER A 38 -1.75 29.32 -6.28
CA SER A 38 -1.91 28.74 -4.91
C SER A 38 -0.91 27.62 -4.60
N GLY A 39 0.38 27.92 -4.66
CA GLY A 39 1.46 26.93 -4.46
C GLY A 39 1.50 26.23 -3.09
N GLY A 40 0.87 26.80 -2.05
CA GLY A 40 0.85 26.21 -0.70
C GLY A 40 -0.26 25.17 -0.48
N SER A 41 -1.51 25.49 -0.83
CA SER A 41 -2.68 24.63 -0.58
C SER A 41 -2.74 23.40 -1.48
N THR A 42 -2.22 23.50 -2.70
CA THR A 42 -2.13 22.36 -3.64
C THR A 42 -1.09 21.32 -3.22
N HIS A 43 -0.04 21.72 -2.48
CA HIS A 43 1.00 20.81 -2.00
C HIS A 43 0.52 19.94 -0.83
N GLU A 44 -0.17 20.53 0.15
CA GLU A 44 -0.74 19.77 1.27
C GLU A 44 -1.84 18.80 0.83
N LEU A 45 -2.77 19.26 -0.03
CA LEU A 45 -3.80 18.39 -0.61
C LEU A 45 -3.19 17.22 -1.40
N ARG A 46 -2.07 17.47 -2.08
CA ARG A 46 -1.30 16.44 -2.77
C ARG A 46 -0.76 15.43 -1.79
N ASN A 47 -0.09 15.84 -0.72
CA ASN A 47 0.45 14.92 0.28
C ASN A 47 -0.67 14.13 0.98
N ILE A 48 -1.77 14.77 1.41
CA ILE A 48 -2.93 14.09 2.02
C ILE A 48 -3.45 12.97 1.12
N SER A 49 -3.64 13.25 -0.17
CA SER A 49 -4.18 12.28 -1.12
C SER A 49 -3.26 11.06 -1.32
N HIS A 50 -1.94 11.26 -1.30
CA HIS A 50 -0.97 10.17 -1.40
C HIS A 50 -0.90 9.34 -0.11
N ASN A 51 -0.96 10.00 1.05
CA ASN A 51 -1.04 9.34 2.34
C ASN A 51 -2.31 8.49 2.48
N LEU A 52 -3.46 8.97 1.97
CA LEU A 52 -4.69 8.18 1.90
C LEU A 52 -4.53 6.95 0.97
N THR A 53 -3.84 7.10 -0.16
CA THR A 53 -3.54 5.97 -1.05
C THR A 53 -2.66 4.93 -0.35
N LEU A 54 -1.67 5.37 0.43
CA LEU A 54 -0.83 4.49 1.25
C LEU A 54 -1.65 3.72 2.29
N LEU A 55 -2.64 4.36 2.94
CA LEU A 55 -3.54 3.68 3.86
C LEU A 55 -4.33 2.55 3.18
N PHE A 56 -4.82 2.77 1.96
CA PHE A 56 -5.50 1.72 1.21
C PHE A 56 -4.55 0.59 0.80
N ALA A 57 -3.32 0.90 0.42
CA ALA A 57 -2.31 -0.13 0.11
C ALA A 57 -2.02 -1.03 1.32
N PHE A 58 -1.87 -0.45 2.51
CA PHE A 58 -1.69 -1.21 3.74
C PHE A 58 -2.90 -2.06 4.11
N SER A 59 -4.13 -1.61 3.79
CA SER A 59 -5.33 -2.42 3.96
C SER A 59 -5.29 -3.70 3.10
N VAL A 60 -4.85 -3.59 1.84
CA VAL A 60 -4.68 -4.75 0.96
C VAL A 60 -3.58 -5.68 1.48
N LEU A 61 -2.43 -5.13 1.90
CA LEU A 61 -1.34 -5.90 2.49
C LEU A 61 -1.81 -6.68 3.74
N GLU A 62 -2.54 -6.01 4.64
CA GLU A 62 -3.07 -6.63 5.85
C GLU A 62 -4.03 -7.77 5.53
N LYS A 63 -4.95 -7.57 4.56
CA LYS A 63 -5.87 -8.62 4.11
C LYS A 63 -5.12 -9.81 3.49
N ALA A 64 -4.09 -9.56 2.68
CA ALA A 64 -3.28 -10.62 2.11
C ALA A 64 -2.61 -11.47 3.21
N LEU A 65 -2.00 -10.82 4.20
CA LEU A 65 -1.38 -11.52 5.33
C LEU A 65 -2.41 -12.26 6.21
N LYS A 66 -3.58 -11.67 6.44
CA LYS A 66 -4.69 -12.35 7.13
C LYS A 66 -5.15 -13.59 6.39
N GLN A 67 -5.28 -13.51 5.06
CA GLN A 67 -5.64 -14.66 4.25
C GLN A 67 -4.57 -15.75 4.30
N MET A 68 -3.29 -15.38 4.27
CA MET A 68 -2.18 -16.33 4.46
C MET A 68 -2.22 -16.99 5.84
N LYS A 69 -2.63 -16.27 6.88
CA LYS A 69 -2.84 -16.83 8.22
C LYS A 69 -3.99 -17.85 8.23
N ILE A 70 -5.12 -17.51 7.63
CA ILE A 70 -6.30 -18.38 7.53
C ILE A 70 -5.95 -19.68 6.80
N GLU A 71 -5.12 -19.60 5.76
CA GLU A 71 -4.64 -20.76 5.00
C GLU A 71 -3.49 -21.51 5.69
N GLY A 72 -3.09 -21.11 6.89
CA GLY A 72 -2.05 -21.78 7.68
C GLY A 72 -0.62 -21.55 7.18
N LEU A 73 -0.40 -20.60 6.25
CA LEU A 73 0.94 -20.26 5.75
C LEU A 73 1.76 -19.47 6.78
N ILE A 74 1.10 -18.73 7.68
CA ILE A 74 1.74 -18.00 8.77
C ILE A 74 1.02 -18.28 10.09
N SER A 75 1.77 -18.32 11.19
CA SER A 75 1.22 -18.49 12.53
C SER A 75 1.40 -17.21 13.35
N ALA A 76 0.35 -16.39 13.43
CA ALA A 76 0.35 -15.14 14.19
C ALA A 76 -0.73 -15.16 15.28
N LYS A 77 -0.34 -14.84 16.53
CA LYS A 77 -1.27 -14.79 17.67
C LYS A 77 -2.26 -13.63 17.60
N ARG A 78 -1.89 -12.52 16.95
CA ARG A 78 -2.70 -11.30 16.82
C ARG A 78 -2.93 -10.99 15.34
N ASP A 79 -4.03 -10.29 15.06
CA ASP A 79 -4.43 -9.88 13.71
C ASP A 79 -3.99 -8.45 13.34
N SER A 80 -3.16 -7.81 14.16
CA SER A 80 -2.60 -6.51 13.82
C SER A 80 -1.54 -6.64 12.74
N LEU A 81 -1.49 -5.68 11.81
CA LEU A 81 -0.54 -5.66 10.69
C LEU A 81 0.91 -5.92 11.13
N GLY A 82 1.38 -5.24 12.19
CA GLY A 82 2.75 -5.46 12.70
C GLY A 82 3.00 -6.89 13.22
N ALA A 83 2.00 -7.51 13.86
CA ALA A 83 2.13 -8.88 14.33
C ALA A 83 2.11 -9.88 13.15
N LEU A 84 1.28 -9.64 12.14
CA LEU A 84 1.23 -10.43 10.92
C LEU A 84 2.55 -10.34 10.13
N MET A 85 3.07 -9.13 9.94
CA MET A 85 4.35 -8.91 9.26
C MET A 85 5.50 -9.62 10.01
N SER A 86 5.60 -9.40 11.32
CA SER A 86 6.63 -10.04 12.16
C SER A 86 6.56 -11.57 12.11
N ALA A 87 5.37 -12.14 12.25
CA ALA A 87 5.18 -13.59 12.16
C ALA A 87 5.52 -14.14 10.77
N SER A 88 5.14 -13.42 9.71
CA SER A 88 5.35 -13.87 8.34
C SER A 88 6.83 -13.93 7.93
N ARG A 89 7.72 -13.16 8.59
CA ARG A 89 9.13 -13.02 8.20
C ARG A 89 9.89 -14.34 8.06
N ASN A 90 9.52 -15.34 8.86
CA ASN A 90 10.16 -16.66 8.85
C ASN A 90 9.42 -17.69 7.97
N HIS A 91 8.28 -17.32 7.41
CA HIS A 91 7.38 -18.23 6.69
C HIS A 91 7.18 -17.86 5.22
N ILE A 92 7.28 -16.58 4.88
CA ILE A 92 7.20 -16.09 3.50
C ILE A 92 8.48 -15.31 3.17
N SER A 93 8.91 -15.41 1.91
CA SER A 93 10.05 -14.65 1.42
C SER A 93 9.60 -13.22 1.12
N TRP A 94 10.16 -12.27 1.87
CA TRP A 94 10.01 -10.85 1.61
C TRP A 94 11.12 -10.39 0.67
N LEU A 95 10.81 -9.50 -0.27
CA LEU A 95 11.80 -8.86 -1.13
C LEU A 95 12.51 -7.71 -0.38
N ASP A 96 11.75 -6.84 0.28
CA ASP A 96 12.25 -5.69 1.03
C ASP A 96 11.42 -5.45 2.31
N TYR A 97 11.49 -6.42 3.22
CA TYR A 97 10.86 -6.30 4.54
C TYR A 97 11.23 -5.01 5.29
N PRO A 98 12.51 -4.57 5.34
CA PRO A 98 12.87 -3.33 6.03
C PRO A 98 12.11 -2.12 5.51
N LEU A 99 12.00 -1.96 4.19
CA LEU A 99 11.29 -0.83 3.60
C LEU A 99 9.78 -0.87 3.89
N VAL A 100 9.16 -2.06 3.83
CA VAL A 100 7.72 -2.19 4.15
C VAL A 100 7.44 -2.00 5.64
N ASP A 101 8.34 -2.43 6.53
CA ASP A 101 8.20 -2.18 7.97
C ASP A 101 8.43 -0.71 8.34
N GLN A 102 9.38 -0.03 7.67
CA GLN A 102 9.53 1.42 7.76
C GLN A 102 8.25 2.12 7.31
N ALA A 103 7.70 1.73 6.16
CA ALA A 103 6.45 2.28 5.63
C ALA A 103 5.27 2.08 6.61
N ARG A 104 5.22 0.95 7.33
CA ARG A 104 4.22 0.70 8.38
C ARG A 104 4.40 1.68 9.54
N GLY A 105 5.63 1.96 9.94
CA GLY A 105 5.97 2.97 10.94
C GLY A 105 5.44 4.34 10.53
N ASP A 106 5.80 4.79 9.33
CA ASP A 106 5.38 6.10 8.83
C ASP A 106 3.86 6.19 8.65
N ARG A 107 3.20 5.12 8.21
CA ARG A 107 1.73 5.04 8.14
C ARG A 107 1.08 5.24 9.52
N ASN A 108 1.71 4.80 10.60
CA ASN A 108 1.18 5.05 11.94
C ASN A 108 1.37 6.52 12.34
N LEU A 109 2.45 7.18 11.95
CA LEU A 109 2.64 8.63 12.15
C LEU A 109 1.57 9.43 11.40
N VAL A 110 1.26 9.04 10.16
CA VAL A 110 0.17 9.65 9.38
C VAL A 110 -1.18 9.46 10.07
N ALA A 111 -1.49 8.23 10.48
CA ALA A 111 -2.79 7.87 11.02
C ALA A 111 -3.06 8.45 12.43
N HIS A 112 -2.01 8.59 13.26
CA HIS A 112 -2.16 8.99 14.66
C HIS A 112 -1.63 10.39 14.96
N GLU A 113 -0.59 10.85 14.27
CA GLU A 113 0.08 12.12 14.55
C GLU A 113 -0.17 13.19 13.47
N GLN A 114 -0.98 12.86 12.45
CA GLN A 114 -1.30 13.73 11.31
C GLN A 114 -0.06 14.23 10.55
N GLN A 115 1.08 13.53 10.70
CA GLN A 115 2.31 13.86 10.00
C GLN A 115 2.23 13.35 8.57
N LEU A 116 2.18 14.28 7.61
CA LEU A 116 2.12 13.93 6.20
C LEU A 116 3.49 13.47 5.70
N ILE A 117 3.53 12.28 5.11
CA ILE A 117 4.70 11.80 4.39
C ILE A 117 4.77 12.52 3.03
N GLU A 118 5.99 12.83 2.59
CA GLU A 118 6.20 13.36 1.24
C GLU A 118 5.75 12.36 0.16
N ARG A 119 5.17 12.91 -0.91
CA ARG A 119 4.69 12.13 -2.05
C ARG A 119 5.70 11.10 -2.58
N GLY A 120 6.97 11.49 -2.73
CA GLY A 120 8.00 10.62 -3.29
C GLY A 120 8.18 9.36 -2.45
N THR A 121 8.24 9.52 -1.14
CA THR A 121 8.31 8.42 -0.17
C THR A 121 7.06 7.54 -0.22
N CYS A 122 5.85 8.12 -0.33
CA CYS A 122 4.63 7.32 -0.51
C CYS A 122 4.68 6.43 -1.76
N TRP A 123 5.24 6.92 -2.87
CA TRP A 123 5.38 6.11 -4.09
C TRP A 123 6.34 4.95 -3.90
N CYS A 124 7.50 5.19 -3.30
CA CYS A 124 8.45 4.12 -2.96
C CYS A 124 7.78 3.03 -2.11
N TYR A 125 6.95 3.41 -1.14
CA TYR A 125 6.22 2.46 -0.30
C TYR A 125 5.15 1.68 -1.06
N LEU A 126 4.41 2.33 -1.95
CA LEU A 126 3.43 1.64 -2.80
C LEU A 126 4.11 0.60 -3.71
N ASP A 127 5.25 0.96 -4.31
CA ASP A 127 5.99 0.09 -5.20
C ASP A 127 6.62 -1.09 -4.45
N ALA A 128 7.12 -0.86 -3.23
CA ALA A 128 7.61 -1.92 -2.36
C ALA A 128 6.49 -2.92 -2.01
N ILE A 129 5.31 -2.43 -1.60
CA ILE A 129 4.17 -3.29 -1.29
C ILE A 129 3.71 -4.06 -2.54
N GLU A 130 3.69 -3.42 -3.72
CA GLU A 130 3.35 -4.11 -4.97
C GLU A 130 4.32 -5.25 -5.28
N ALA A 131 5.62 -4.99 -5.14
CA ALA A 131 6.66 -5.97 -5.39
C ALA A 131 6.48 -7.21 -4.51
N GLU A 132 6.14 -7.02 -3.23
CA GLU A 132 5.80 -8.12 -2.32
C GLU A 132 4.57 -8.90 -2.82
N LEU A 133 3.48 -8.20 -3.15
CA LEU A 133 2.25 -8.85 -3.64
C LEU A 133 2.47 -9.62 -4.95
N VAL A 134 3.39 -9.18 -5.80
CA VAL A 134 3.80 -9.91 -7.02
C VAL A 134 4.66 -11.13 -6.66
N ALA A 135 5.68 -10.99 -5.81
CA ALA A 135 6.52 -12.11 -5.36
C ALA A 135 5.69 -13.22 -4.72
N TRP A 136 4.62 -12.83 -4.04
CA TRP A 136 3.67 -13.70 -3.37
C TRP A 136 2.59 -14.27 -4.28
N GLN A 137 2.65 -13.98 -5.58
CA GLN A 137 1.67 -14.41 -6.58
C GLN A 137 0.23 -13.94 -6.30
N VAL A 138 0.06 -12.94 -5.41
CA VAL A 138 -1.22 -12.27 -5.19
C VAL A 138 -1.59 -11.50 -6.44
N LEU A 139 -0.62 -10.77 -7.01
CA LEU A 139 -0.73 -10.10 -8.29
C LEU A 139 -0.01 -10.90 -9.38
N SER A 140 -0.54 -10.84 -10.60
CA SER A 140 0.10 -11.48 -11.77
C SER A 140 1.30 -10.70 -12.29
N GLY A 141 1.49 -9.46 -11.83
CA GLY A 141 2.55 -8.55 -12.23
C GLY A 141 2.28 -7.13 -11.71
N PRO A 142 3.25 -6.22 -11.85
CA PRO A 142 3.08 -4.82 -11.45
C PRO A 142 1.99 -4.15 -12.30
N ILE A 143 1.17 -3.32 -11.67
CA ILE A 143 0.12 -2.58 -12.37
C ILE A 143 0.70 -1.23 -12.79
N PRO A 144 0.75 -0.92 -14.10
CA PRO A 144 1.39 0.30 -14.59
C PRO A 144 0.69 1.55 -14.05
N PHE A 145 1.47 2.41 -13.41
CA PHE A 145 1.04 3.75 -13.04
C PHE A 145 0.98 4.64 -14.29
N LYS A 146 -0.20 5.22 -14.56
CA LYS A 146 -0.38 6.15 -15.68
C LYS A 146 -0.37 7.58 -15.14
N HIS A 147 0.67 8.33 -15.51
CA HIS A 147 0.87 9.74 -15.16
C HIS A 147 -0.22 10.66 -15.75
#